data_AF-A0A6B2LJT9-F1
#
_entry.id   AF-A0A6B2LJT9-F1
#
_cell.length_a   1.000
_cell.length_b   1.000
_cell.length_c   1.000
_cell.angle_alpha   90.00
_cell.angle_beta   90.00
_cell.angle_gamma   90.00
#
_symmetry.space_group_name_H-M   'P 1'
#
loop_
_entity.id
_entity.type
_entity.pdbx_description
1 polymer ?
#
loop_
_entity_poly.entity_id
_entity_poly.type
_entity_poly.pdbx_seq_one_letter_code
_entity_poly.pdbx_strand_id
1 'polypeptide(L)'
;MMHGQVWDGQDPTGWVISEKLDGFRAFWNGSKLYSRNGNILPVPLDITQSLPEGVCLDGELWSGYQEYHALSSILRKSSSDIDMLNSGQLGAWKDVKYCIFDAPMHPGSYCERHSFAAQAISSSRASNISVIPIVKCSGTNHLQTILHQIIQNKGKLFLLS
;
A
#
# COMPACT_ATOMS: atom_id res chain seq x y z
N MET A 1 0.13 -4.92 17.23
CA MET A 1 -0.55 -4.07 16.23
C MET A 1 -0.09 -2.64 16.50
N MET A 2 0.58 -1.96 15.56
CA MET A 2 0.88 -0.54 15.73
C MET A 2 -0.42 0.25 15.54
N HIS A 3 -0.82 1.03 16.54
CA HIS A 3 -1.98 1.91 16.49
C HIS A 3 -1.50 3.34 16.24
N GLY A 4 -2.09 4.02 15.26
CA GLY A 4 -1.81 5.43 15.02
C GLY A 4 -2.46 6.31 16.09
N GLN A 5 -1.81 7.42 16.44
CA GLN A 5 -2.36 8.47 17.29
C GLN A 5 -2.67 9.72 16.45
N VAL A 6 -3.59 10.54 16.93
CA VAL A 6 -3.86 11.85 16.33
C VAL A 6 -2.72 12.78 16.72
N TRP A 7 -2.07 13.41 15.73
CA TRP A 7 -1.08 14.46 15.99
C TRP A 7 -1.77 15.67 16.64
N ASP A 8 -1.22 16.15 17.75
CA ASP A 8 -1.82 17.21 18.58
C ASP A 8 -0.91 18.46 18.73
N GLY A 9 0.15 18.56 17.91
CA GLY A 9 0.96 19.77 17.79
C GLY A 9 2.44 19.61 18.16
N GLN A 10 2.95 18.39 18.36
CA GLN A 10 4.39 18.17 18.54
C GLN A 10 5.19 18.66 17.33
N ASP A 11 6.43 19.09 17.54
CA ASP A 11 7.37 19.40 16.45
C ASP A 11 7.63 18.13 15.62
N PRO A 12 7.21 18.09 14.33
CA PRO A 12 7.35 16.91 13.50
C PRO A 12 8.73 16.84 12.82
N THR A 13 9.68 17.72 13.14
CA THR A 13 11.00 17.74 12.51
C THR A 13 11.71 16.40 12.64
N GLY A 14 12.09 15.82 11.51
CA GLY A 14 12.75 14.52 11.44
C GLY A 14 11.80 13.32 11.28
N TRP A 15 10.50 13.51 11.51
CA TRP A 15 9.49 12.47 11.29
C TRP A 15 9.34 12.15 9.80
N VAL A 16 8.75 11.00 9.50
CA VAL A 16 8.46 10.58 8.14
C VAL A 16 6.99 10.81 7.83
N ILE A 17 6.73 11.51 6.73
CA ILE A 17 5.42 11.77 6.17
C ILE A 17 5.17 10.75 5.06
N SER A 18 4.00 10.12 5.09
CA SER A 18 3.50 9.27 4.02
C SER A 18 2.04 9.59 3.77
N GLU A 19 1.59 9.38 2.53
CA GLU A 19 0.16 9.34 2.27
C GLU A 19 -0.43 8.04 2.84
N LYS A 20 -1.62 8.16 3.44
CA LYS A 20 -2.48 7.05 3.81
C LYS A 20 -3.54 6.88 2.75
N LEU A 21 -3.43 5.80 2.00
CA LEU A 21 -4.42 5.43 0.99
C LEU A 21 -5.67 4.85 1.67
N ASP A 22 -6.81 5.04 1.01
CA ASP A 22 -8.11 4.50 1.45
C ASP A 22 -8.39 3.23 0.64
N GLY A 23 -7.82 2.11 1.08
CA GLY A 23 -7.85 0.85 0.34
C GLY A 23 -8.06 -0.37 1.22
N PHE A 24 -7.64 -1.54 0.71
CA PHE A 24 -7.66 -2.79 1.46
C PHE A 24 -6.23 -3.21 1.79
N ARG A 25 -5.89 -3.25 3.08
CA ARG A 25 -4.61 -3.80 3.53
C ARG A 25 -4.38 -5.21 2.98
N ALA A 26 -3.23 -5.41 2.37
CA ALA A 26 -2.80 -6.65 1.75
C ALA A 26 -1.34 -6.95 2.14
N PHE A 27 -1.15 -8.07 2.83
CA PHE A 27 0.14 -8.54 3.29
C PHE A 27 0.65 -9.64 2.35
N TRP A 28 1.75 -9.38 1.65
CA TRP A 28 2.46 -10.37 0.85
C TRP A 28 3.42 -11.13 1.75
N ASN A 29 3.27 -12.46 1.82
CA ASN A 29 4.16 -13.31 2.64
C ASN A 29 5.35 -13.90 1.86
N GLY A 30 5.61 -13.43 0.63
CA GLY A 30 6.56 -14.06 -0.28
C GLY A 30 5.93 -15.09 -1.24
N SER A 31 4.62 -15.33 -1.17
CA SER A 31 3.91 -16.26 -2.06
C SER A 31 2.43 -15.91 -2.31
N LYS A 32 1.70 -15.44 -1.30
CA LYS A 32 0.29 -15.07 -1.38
C LYS A 32 0.02 -13.73 -0.69
N LEU A 33 -1.04 -13.06 -1.12
CA LEU A 33 -1.56 -11.86 -0.47
C LEU A 33 -2.62 -12.25 0.57
N TYR A 34 -2.52 -11.66 1.76
CA TYR A 34 -3.42 -11.87 2.89
C TYR A 34 -4.07 -10.56 3.31
N SER A 35 -5.37 -10.62 3.59
CA SER A 35 -6.10 -9.52 4.21
C SER A 35 -5.68 -9.32 5.67
N ARG A 36 -6.11 -8.21 6.27
CA ARG A 36 -5.92 -7.92 7.70
C ARG A 36 -6.36 -9.07 8.63
N ASN A 37 -7.39 -9.82 8.22
CA ASN A 37 -7.97 -10.91 9.04
C ASN A 37 -7.32 -12.28 8.74
N GLY A 38 -6.25 -12.34 7.95
CA GLY A 38 -5.55 -13.57 7.62
C GLY A 38 -6.18 -14.40 6.48
N ASN A 39 -7.24 -13.89 5.84
CA ASN A 39 -7.81 -14.55 4.65
C ASN A 39 -6.96 -14.25 3.41
N ILE A 40 -6.77 -15.25 2.55
CA ILE A 40 -6.12 -15.06 1.25
C ILE A 40 -6.96 -14.09 0.41
N LEU A 41 -6.32 -13.08 -0.17
CA LEU A 41 -6.97 -12.15 -1.07
C LEU A 41 -7.06 -12.76 -2.48
N PRO A 42 -8.22 -12.68 -3.14
CA PRO A 42 -8.44 -13.23 -4.47
C PRO A 42 -7.86 -12.28 -5.53
N VAL A 43 -6.53 -12.27 -5.67
CA VAL A 43 -5.79 -11.39 -6.57
C VAL A 43 -5.36 -12.16 -7.83
N PRO A 44 -5.42 -11.57 -9.04
CA PRO A 44 -4.96 -12.21 -10.27
C PRO A 44 -3.50 -12.66 -10.18
N LEU A 45 -3.19 -13.76 -10.88
CA LEU A 45 -1.87 -14.36 -10.87
C LEU A 45 -0.78 -13.42 -11.41
N ASP A 46 -1.12 -12.57 -12.39
CA ASP A 46 -0.17 -11.60 -12.98
C ASP A 46 0.37 -10.60 -11.93
N ILE A 47 -0.43 -10.24 -10.92
CA ILE A 47 0.01 -9.36 -9.84
C ILE A 47 0.95 -10.11 -8.90
N THR A 48 0.59 -11.33 -8.50
CA THR A 48 1.40 -12.10 -7.55
C THR A 48 2.70 -12.64 -8.16
N GLN A 49 2.71 -12.96 -9.46
CA GLN A 49 3.93 -13.34 -10.19
C GLN A 49 4.91 -12.19 -10.37
N SER A 50 4.43 -10.95 -10.26
CA SER A 50 5.26 -9.76 -10.37
C SER A 50 5.87 -9.34 -9.02
N LEU A 51 5.54 -10.04 -7.93
CA LEU A 51 6.07 -9.80 -6.59
C LEU A 51 7.28 -10.69 -6.28
N PRO A 52 8.24 -10.20 -5.45
CA PRO A 52 9.41 -10.98 -5.09
C PRO A 52 9.04 -12.17 -4.19
N GLU A 53 9.52 -13.35 -4.56
CA GLU A 53 9.38 -14.55 -3.73
C GLU A 53 10.23 -14.44 -2.46
N GLY A 54 9.73 -15.00 -1.35
CA GLY A 54 10.45 -15.05 -0.07
C GLY A 54 10.64 -13.72 0.66
N VAL A 55 10.14 -12.61 0.10
CA VAL A 55 10.17 -11.29 0.75
C VAL A 55 8.77 -10.94 1.28
N CYS A 56 8.67 -10.61 2.55
CA CYS A 56 7.40 -10.15 3.14
C CYS A 56 7.22 -8.64 2.95
N LEU A 57 6.09 -8.24 2.37
CA LEU A 57 5.73 -6.84 2.11
C LEU A 57 4.35 -6.54 2.70
N ASP A 58 4.20 -5.36 3.29
CA ASP A 58 2.92 -4.84 3.77
C ASP A 58 2.52 -3.65 2.90
N GLY A 59 1.26 -3.63 2.49
CA GLY A 59 0.77 -2.68 1.51
C GLY A 59 -0.75 -2.58 1.51
N GLU A 60 -1.24 -1.79 0.56
CA GLU A 60 -2.65 -1.50 0.36
C GLU A 60 -3.01 -1.80 -1.10
N LEU A 61 -4.07 -2.59 -1.33
CA LEU A 61 -4.73 -2.60 -2.63
C LEU A 61 -5.51 -1.29 -2.76
N TRP A 62 -5.29 -0.57 -3.86
CA TRP A 62 -5.83 0.76 -4.08
C TRP A 62 -6.14 0.98 -5.56
N SER A 63 -7.32 1.53 -5.88
CA SER A 63 -7.79 1.75 -7.26
C SER A 63 -8.08 3.20 -7.59
N GLY A 64 -7.63 4.14 -6.75
CA GLY A 64 -7.92 5.57 -6.89
C GLY A 64 -8.58 6.17 -5.66
N TYR A 65 -8.64 7.50 -5.64
CA TYR A 65 -9.32 8.23 -4.57
C TYR A 65 -10.84 8.04 -4.65
N GLN A 66 -11.47 7.80 -3.50
CA GLN A 66 -12.91 7.55 -3.38
C GLN A 66 -13.40 6.25 -4.07
N GLU A 67 -12.49 5.37 -4.49
CA GLU A 67 -12.83 4.12 -5.20
C GLU A 67 -12.96 2.90 -4.26
N TYR A 68 -12.99 3.11 -2.94
CA TYR A 68 -13.06 2.03 -1.95
C TYR A 68 -14.24 1.07 -2.20
N HIS A 69 -15.43 1.60 -2.52
CA HIS A 69 -16.61 0.77 -2.80
C HIS A 69 -16.48 -0.05 -4.08
N ALA A 70 -15.84 0.51 -5.11
CA ALA A 70 -15.56 -0.20 -6.36
C ALA A 70 -14.57 -1.34 -6.10
N LEU A 71 -13.46 -1.06 -5.43
CA LEU A 71 -12.46 -2.07 -5.03
C LEU A 71 -13.06 -3.17 -4.16
N SER A 72 -13.92 -2.81 -3.21
CA SER A 72 -14.64 -3.75 -2.37
C SER A 72 -15.53 -4.70 -3.19
N SER A 73 -16.17 -4.18 -4.24
CA SER A 73 -17.02 -4.96 -5.14
C SER A 73 -16.20 -5.91 -6.02
N ILE A 74 -15.03 -5.47 -6.49
CA ILE A 74 -14.08 -6.31 -7.21
C ILE A 74 -13.63 -7.49 -6.35
N LEU A 75 -13.15 -7.22 -5.13
CA LEU A 75 -12.67 -8.25 -4.20
C LEU A 75 -13.76 -9.28 -3.87
N ARG A 76 -15.02 -8.84 -3.64
CA ARG A 76 -16.13 -9.78 -3.38
C ARG A 76 -16.43 -10.68 -4.58
N LYS A 77 -16.48 -10.11 -5.79
CA LYS A 77 -16.76 -10.87 -7.02
C LYS A 77 -15.65 -11.88 -7.32
N SER A 78 -14.39 -11.49 -7.14
CA SER A 78 -13.25 -12.39 -7.33
C SER A 78 -13.24 -13.54 -6.32
N SER A 79 -13.75 -13.35 -5.09
CA SER A 79 -13.91 -14.46 -4.14
C SER A 79 -14.98 -15.47 -4.55
N SER A 80 -16.04 -15.04 -5.24
CA SER A 80 -17.15 -15.92 -5.63
C SER A 80 -16.90 -16.69 -6.93
N ASP A 81 -15.98 -16.24 -7.78
CA ASP A 81 -15.89 -16.68 -9.16
C ASP A 81 -14.42 -16.84 -9.58
N ILE A 82 -13.83 -17.99 -9.23
CA ILE A 82 -12.40 -18.29 -9.43
C ILE A 82 -12.06 -18.37 -10.93
N ASP A 83 -13.00 -18.74 -11.79
CA ASP A 83 -12.81 -18.76 -13.24
C ASP A 83 -12.73 -17.35 -13.83
N MET A 84 -13.35 -16.33 -13.19
CA MET A 84 -13.18 -14.91 -13.58
C MET A 84 -11.76 -14.39 -13.31
N LEU A 85 -11.08 -14.90 -12.27
CA LEU A 85 -9.67 -14.57 -11.99
C LEU A 85 -8.72 -15.12 -13.07
N ASN A 86 -9.06 -16.29 -13.63
CA ASN A 86 -8.21 -16.99 -14.61
C ASN A 86 -8.56 -16.67 -16.07
N SER A 87 -9.78 -16.18 -16.36
CA SER A 87 -10.27 -15.89 -17.72
C SER A 87 -9.93 -14.49 -18.25
N GLY A 88 -9.16 -13.70 -17.53
CA GLY A 88 -8.72 -12.39 -18.02
C GLY A 88 -9.84 -11.35 -18.03
N GLN A 89 -10.72 -11.34 -17.02
CA GLN A 89 -11.42 -10.10 -16.60
C GLN A 89 -10.44 -9.07 -15.99
N LEU A 90 -9.27 -8.94 -16.62
CA LEU A 90 -8.21 -7.99 -16.41
C LEU A 90 -8.76 -6.57 -16.32
N GLY A 91 -9.87 -6.28 -17.02
CA GLY A 91 -10.51 -4.97 -17.03
C GLY A 91 -10.90 -4.42 -15.65
N ALA A 92 -11.35 -5.26 -14.72
CA ALA A 92 -11.71 -4.81 -13.37
C ALA A 92 -10.47 -4.57 -12.48
N TRP A 93 -9.39 -5.31 -12.72
CA TRP A 93 -8.14 -5.21 -11.97
C TRP A 93 -7.11 -4.26 -12.59
N LYS A 94 -7.37 -3.75 -13.82
CA LYS A 94 -6.43 -2.91 -14.58
C LYS A 94 -5.99 -1.66 -13.82
N ASP A 95 -6.91 -1.09 -13.04
CA ASP A 95 -6.68 0.15 -12.29
C ASP A 95 -6.30 -0.13 -10.82
N VAL A 96 -6.32 -1.39 -10.39
CA VAL A 96 -5.98 -1.79 -9.02
C VAL A 96 -4.47 -1.92 -8.89
N LYS A 97 -3.91 -1.17 -7.94
CA LYS A 97 -2.50 -1.16 -7.60
C LYS A 97 -2.27 -1.82 -6.24
N TYR A 98 -1.12 -2.46 -6.09
CA TYR A 98 -0.58 -2.84 -4.80
C TYR A 98 0.48 -1.80 -4.38
N CYS A 99 0.10 -0.97 -3.43
CA CYS A 99 0.89 0.13 -2.91
C CYS A 99 1.55 -0.27 -1.59
N ILE A 100 2.82 -0.64 -1.65
CA ILE A 100 3.62 -1.13 -0.53
C ILE A 100 4.07 0.03 0.34
N PHE A 101 4.05 -0.13 1.66
CA PHE A 101 4.51 0.90 2.61
C PHE A 101 5.52 0.39 3.64
N ASP A 102 5.70 -0.93 3.79
CA ASP A 102 6.67 -1.51 4.72
C ASP A 102 7.14 -2.91 4.26
N ALA A 103 8.31 -3.32 4.73
CA ALA A 103 8.84 -4.69 4.63
C ALA A 103 9.09 -5.23 6.06
N PRO A 104 8.04 -5.71 6.75
CA PRO A 104 8.07 -5.86 8.21
C PRO A 104 9.03 -6.92 8.74
N MET A 105 9.54 -7.81 7.89
CA MET A 105 10.54 -8.82 8.29
C MET A 105 11.98 -8.32 8.18
N HIS A 106 12.21 -7.16 7.57
CA HIS A 106 13.54 -6.55 7.52
C HIS A 106 13.87 -5.93 8.90
N PRO A 107 15.07 -6.19 9.48
CA PRO A 107 15.36 -5.82 10.88
C PRO A 107 15.67 -4.34 11.10
N GLY A 108 15.81 -3.56 10.03
CA GLY A 108 16.17 -2.14 10.08
C GLY A 108 15.05 -1.19 10.54
N SER A 109 15.42 0.08 10.64
CA SER A 109 14.52 1.23 10.82
C SER A 109 13.48 1.31 9.70
N TYR A 110 12.40 2.07 9.92
CA TYR A 110 11.35 2.23 8.91
C TYR A 110 11.90 2.68 7.54
N CYS A 111 12.81 3.65 7.51
CA CYS A 111 13.43 4.12 6.27
C CYS A 111 14.25 3.03 5.56
N GLU A 112 14.94 2.17 6.32
CA GLU A 112 15.69 1.04 5.77
C GLU A 112 14.74 -0.04 5.24
N ARG A 113 13.66 -0.36 5.96
CA ARG A 113 12.63 -1.32 5.50
C ARG A 113 11.91 -0.82 4.26
N HIS A 114 11.59 0.47 4.20
CA HIS A 114 11.00 1.13 3.03
C HIS A 114 11.94 1.09 1.82
N SER A 115 13.21 1.42 2.02
CA SER A 115 14.24 1.34 0.97
C SER A 115 14.43 -0.09 0.46
N PHE A 116 14.46 -1.06 1.37
CA PHE A 116 14.51 -2.49 1.04
C PHE A 116 13.27 -2.93 0.24
N ALA A 117 12.07 -2.51 0.62
CA ALA A 117 10.85 -2.79 -0.12
C ALA A 117 10.92 -2.26 -1.56
N ALA A 118 11.40 -1.02 -1.74
CA ALA A 118 11.57 -0.42 -3.06
C ALA A 118 12.59 -1.17 -3.92
N GLN A 119 13.69 -1.61 -3.33
CA GLN A 119 14.68 -2.45 -4.01
C GLN A 119 14.11 -3.82 -4.39
N ALA A 120 13.37 -4.46 -3.49
CA ALA A 120 12.80 -5.79 -3.71
C ALA A 120 11.82 -5.83 -4.90
N ILE A 121 11.10 -4.74 -5.15
CA ILE A 121 10.19 -4.63 -6.30
C ILE A 121 10.82 -3.98 -7.54
N SER A 122 12.07 -3.53 -7.47
CA SER A 122 12.72 -2.80 -8.58
C SER A 122 12.86 -3.62 -9.86
N SER A 123 12.92 -4.94 -9.74
CA SER A 123 12.98 -5.87 -10.87
C SER A 123 11.59 -6.25 -11.42
N SER A 124 10.52 -5.84 -10.73
CA SER A 124 9.16 -6.04 -11.18
C SER A 124 8.88 -5.17 -12.40
N ARG A 125 8.34 -5.77 -13.47
CA ARG A 125 7.89 -5.03 -14.67
C ARG A 125 6.42 -4.60 -14.58
N ALA A 126 5.77 -4.88 -13.46
CA ALA A 126 4.35 -4.61 -13.26
C ALA A 126 4.10 -3.13 -12.96
N SER A 127 3.30 -2.48 -13.79
CA SER A 127 2.91 -1.07 -13.61
C SER A 127 1.95 -0.84 -12.43
N ASN A 128 1.37 -1.91 -11.89
CA ASN A 128 0.43 -1.89 -10.78
C ASN A 128 1.07 -2.23 -9.42
N ILE A 129 2.39 -2.31 -9.33
CA ILE A 129 3.11 -2.49 -8.06
C ILE A 129 3.98 -1.25 -7.83
N SER A 130 3.85 -0.63 -6.66
CA SER A 130 4.67 0.53 -6.30
C SER A 130 4.87 0.61 -4.80
N VAL A 131 5.88 1.36 -4.37
CA VAL A 131 6.02 1.78 -2.97
C VAL A 131 5.37 3.16 -2.80
N ILE A 132 4.66 3.38 -1.70
CA ILE A 132 4.12 4.68 -1.33
C ILE A 132 5.30 5.63 -1.04
N PRO A 133 5.36 6.82 -1.68
CA PRO A 133 6.41 7.78 -1.42
C PRO A 133 6.43 8.24 0.04
N ILE A 134 7.63 8.39 0.59
CA ILE A 134 7.85 8.96 1.92
C ILE A 134 8.68 10.23 1.82
N VAL A 135 8.44 11.17 2.74
CA VAL A 135 9.17 12.44 2.82
C VAL A 135 9.59 12.70 4.25
N LYS A 136 10.85 13.09 4.46
CA LYS A 136 11.31 13.54 5.78
C LYS A 136 10.75 14.93 6.08
N CYS A 137 10.03 15.07 7.18
CA CYS A 137 9.48 16.34 7.63
C CYS A 137 10.60 17.26 8.13
N SER A 138 10.55 18.53 7.72
CA SER A 138 11.49 19.58 8.15
C SER A 138 10.86 20.55 9.14
N GLY A 139 9.68 20.20 9.69
CA GLY A 139 8.93 21.00 10.65
C GLY A 139 7.49 21.28 10.21
N THR A 140 6.76 21.97 11.07
CA THR A 140 5.31 22.17 10.95
C THR A 140 4.86 22.79 9.64
N ASN A 141 5.57 23.79 9.11
CA ASN A 141 5.21 24.43 7.84
C ASN A 141 5.29 23.47 6.64
N HIS A 142 6.29 22.59 6.64
CA HIS A 142 6.45 21.57 5.62
C HIS A 142 5.33 20.52 5.73
N LEU A 143 5.02 20.08 6.95
CA LEU A 143 3.89 19.19 7.20
C LEU A 143 2.56 19.76 6.68
N GLN A 144 2.25 21.02 7.00
CA GLN A 144 1.03 21.69 6.54
C GLN A 144 0.95 21.80 5.02
N THR A 145 2.09 22.06 4.36
CA THR A 145 2.16 22.13 2.90
C THR A 145 1.82 20.77 2.26
N ILE A 146 2.42 19.68 2.74
CA ILE A 146 2.12 18.33 2.24
C ILE A 146 0.68 17.95 2.57
N LEU A 147 0.19 18.28 3.76
CA LEU A 147 -1.19 18.02 4.16
C LEU A 147 -2.18 18.67 3.18
N HIS A 148 -1.98 19.94 2.84
CA HIS A 148 -2.84 20.64 1.88
C HIS A 148 -2.82 19.98 0.49
N GLN A 149 -1.65 19.55 0.01
CA GLN A 149 -1.53 18.83 -1.28
C GLN A 149 -2.29 17.50 -1.26
N ILE A 150 -2.15 16.71 -0.20
CA ILE A 150 -2.83 15.42 -0.05
C ILE A 150 -4.35 15.61 0.05
N ILE A 151 -4.81 16.61 0.81
CA ILE A 151 -6.24 16.92 0.94
C ILE A 151 -6.86 17.36 -0.39
N GLN A 152 -6.13 18.11 -1.22
CA GLN A 152 -6.61 18.47 -2.57
C GLN A 152 -6.91 17.23 -3.42
N ASN A 153 -6.13 16.16 -3.24
CA ASN A 153 -6.34 14.87 -3.89
C ASN A 153 -7.36 13.98 -3.15
N LYS A 154 -7.97 14.45 -2.05
CA LYS A 154 -8.89 13.69 -1.17
C LYS A 154 -8.20 12.54 -0.42
N GLY A 155 -6.88 12.60 -0.29
CA GLY A 155 -6.09 11.66 0.49
C GLY A 155 -6.09 11.97 1.98
N LYS A 156 -5.42 11.14 2.76
CA LYS A 156 -5.19 11.33 4.20
C LYS A 156 -3.68 11.28 4.46
N LEU A 157 -3.19 12.02 5.44
CA LEU A 157 -1.77 12.04 5.80
C LEU A 157 -1.50 11.06 6.96
N PHE A 158 -0.33 10.42 6.94
CA PHE A 158 0.20 9.60 8.02
C PHE A 158 1.60 10.07 8.43
N LEU A 159 1.88 10.01 9.73
CA LEU A 159 3.16 10.39 10.33
C LEU A 159 3.78 9.20 11.04
N LEU A 160 5.09 9.04 10.88
CA LEU A 160 5.92 8.14 11.68
C LEU A 160 7.00 8.97 12.38
N SER A 161 6.93 8.99 13.71
CA SER A 161 7.88 9.66 14.59
C SER A 161 9.10 8.80 14.90
#